data_AF-A0A1A8BHL4-F1
#
_entry.id   AF-A0A1A8BHL4-F1
#
_cell.length_a   1.000
_cell.length_b   1.000
_cell.length_c   1.000
_cell.angle_alpha   90.00
_cell.angle_beta   90.00
_cell.angle_gamma   90.00
#
_symmetry.space_group_name_H-M   'P 1'
#
loop_
_entity.id
_entity.type
_entity.pdbx_description
1 polymer ?
#
loop_
_entity_poly.entity_id
_entity_poly.type
_entity_poly.pdbx_seq_one_letter_code
_entity_poly.pdbx_strand_id
1 'polypeptide(L)'
;RNFCTWQKKMNKNNDKHPDYWDTAILFTRQDLCGASTCDTLGMADVGTMCDPKRSCSVIEDDGLPSAFTTAHELGHVFNMPHDNVKACEDVFGKLQENHMMSPTLIQINRTSPWSPCSAAIITEFL
;
A
#
# COMPACT_ATOMS: atom_id res chain seq x y z
N ARG A 1 5.20 13.01 -1.16
CA ARG A 1 4.29 14.13 -0.79
C ARG A 1 3.84 15.00 -1.96
N ASN A 2 4.70 15.35 -2.92
CA ASN A 2 4.30 16.18 -4.09
C ASN A 2 3.16 15.55 -4.92
N PHE A 3 3.22 14.23 -5.14
CA PHE A 3 2.20 13.51 -5.93
C PHE A 3 0.79 13.60 -5.34
N CYS A 4 0.61 13.39 -4.04
CA CYS A 4 -0.71 13.45 -3.39
C CYS A 4 -1.37 14.83 -3.49
N THR A 5 -0.55 15.90 -3.42
CA THR A 5 -1.04 17.27 -3.65
C THR A 5 -1.42 17.48 -5.11
N TRP A 6 -0.65 16.93 -6.05
CA TRP A 6 -0.93 17.00 -7.48
C TRP A 6 -2.20 16.24 -7.85
N GLN A 7 -2.36 14.98 -7.43
CA GLN A 7 -3.53 14.17 -7.77
C GLN A 7 -4.82 14.81 -7.21
N LYS A 8 -4.79 15.37 -5.99
CA LYS A 8 -5.98 16.00 -5.40
C LYS A 8 -6.45 17.22 -6.20
N LYS A 9 -5.53 17.97 -6.82
CA LYS A 9 -5.88 19.11 -7.68
C LYS A 9 -6.59 18.65 -8.97
N MET A 10 -6.32 17.44 -9.43
CA MET A 10 -6.90 16.86 -10.64
C MET A 10 -8.23 16.14 -10.37
N ASN A 11 -8.41 15.64 -9.15
CA ASN A 11 -9.60 14.88 -8.74
C ASN A 11 -10.84 15.79 -8.61
N LYS A 12 -12.02 15.18 -8.69
CA LYS A 12 -13.31 15.86 -8.55
C LYS A 12 -13.73 15.92 -7.07
N ASN A 13 -14.71 16.77 -6.79
CA ASN A 13 -15.21 16.98 -5.42
C ASN A 13 -16.37 16.04 -5.04
N ASN A 14 -16.87 15.25 -5.98
CA ASN A 14 -18.06 14.41 -5.82
C ASN A 14 -17.81 13.06 -6.50
N ASP A 15 -18.07 11.99 -5.77
CA ASP A 15 -17.92 10.60 -6.19
C ASP A 15 -18.89 10.17 -7.31
N LYS A 16 -19.93 10.98 -7.55
CA LYS A 16 -20.86 10.80 -8.68
C LYS A 16 -20.30 11.32 -10.01
N HIS A 17 -19.19 12.05 -10.01
CA HIS A 17 -18.59 12.55 -11.24
C HIS A 17 -17.81 11.41 -11.93
N PRO A 18 -17.96 11.18 -13.25
CA PRO A 18 -17.30 10.06 -13.94
C PRO A 18 -15.77 10.07 -13.83
N ASP A 19 -15.15 11.26 -13.82
CA ASP A 19 -13.70 11.42 -13.62
C ASP A 19 -13.26 11.48 -12.14
N TYR A 20 -14.10 11.10 -11.18
CA TYR A 20 -13.67 10.97 -9.79
C TYR A 20 -12.91 9.65 -9.60
N TRP A 21 -11.90 9.66 -8.73
CA TRP A 21 -11.19 8.46 -8.29
C TRP A 21 -11.01 8.47 -6.76
N ASP A 22 -11.05 7.29 -6.14
CA ASP A 22 -10.84 7.13 -4.70
C ASP A 22 -9.35 7.20 -4.33
N THR A 23 -8.50 6.57 -5.13
CA THR A 23 -7.06 6.47 -4.91
C THR A 23 -6.29 6.72 -6.20
N ALA A 24 -5.04 7.17 -6.08
CA ALA A 24 -4.17 7.46 -7.22
C ALA A 24 -2.80 6.82 -7.05
N ILE A 25 -2.24 6.27 -8.12
CA ILE A 25 -0.93 5.59 -8.10
C ILE A 25 -0.01 6.25 -9.11
N LEU A 26 1.20 6.61 -8.69
CA LEU A 26 2.27 7.10 -9.56
C LEU A 26 3.31 6.00 -9.75
N PHE A 27 3.55 5.60 -11.00
CA PHE A 27 4.68 4.75 -11.37
C PHE A 27 5.85 5.62 -11.82
N THR A 28 7.06 5.30 -11.35
CA THR A 28 8.30 5.97 -11.75
C THR A 28 9.45 4.99 -11.88
N ARG A 29 10.39 5.25 -12.78
CA ARG A 29 11.68 4.52 -12.84
C ARG A 29 12.82 5.25 -12.13
N GLN A 30 12.49 6.31 -11.42
CA GLN A 30 13.43 6.98 -10.54
C GLN A 30 13.55 6.15 -9.26
N ASP A 31 14.79 5.83 -8.90
CA ASP A 31 15.16 5.18 -7.64
C ASP A 31 14.57 5.97 -6.44
N LEU A 32 13.68 5.33 -5.70
CA LEU A 32 12.97 5.89 -4.56
C LEU A 32 13.74 5.63 -3.27
N CYS A 33 14.45 6.64 -2.81
CA CYS A 33 15.08 6.61 -1.49
C CYS A 33 14.11 7.07 -0.39
N GLY A 34 13.91 6.23 0.62
CA GLY A 34 13.28 6.60 1.88
C GLY A 34 14.16 7.53 2.73
N ALA A 35 13.73 7.82 3.95
CA ALA A 35 14.46 8.73 4.84
C ALA A 35 15.86 8.23 5.28
N SER A 36 16.08 6.91 5.22
CA SER A 36 17.31 6.27 5.71
C SER A 36 17.89 5.21 4.77
N THR A 37 17.12 4.63 3.84
CA THR A 37 17.58 3.63 2.87
C THR A 37 16.85 3.77 1.53
N CYS A 38 17.44 3.25 0.45
CA CYS A 38 16.80 3.13 -0.89
C CYS A 38 16.29 1.72 -1.16
N ASP A 39 16.04 0.93 -0.12
CA ASP A 39 15.53 -0.45 -0.26
C ASP A 39 14.00 -0.48 -0.45
N THR A 40 13.37 0.67 -0.68
CA THR A 40 11.92 0.83 -0.69
C THR A 40 11.40 1.02 -2.11
N LEU A 41 10.65 0.04 -2.62
CA LEU A 41 10.08 0.09 -3.97
C LEU A 41 8.73 0.84 -4.03
N GLY A 42 8.16 1.25 -2.89
CA GLY A 42 6.85 1.91 -2.86
C GLY A 42 6.61 2.71 -1.58
N MET A 43 5.69 3.69 -1.64
CA MET A 43 5.28 4.46 -0.47
C MET A 43 3.79 4.81 -0.53
N ALA A 44 3.09 4.61 0.58
CA ALA A 44 1.71 5.04 0.83
C ALA A 44 1.48 5.47 2.28
N ASP A 45 0.48 6.33 2.51
CA ASP A 45 0.00 6.63 3.87
C ASP A 45 -1.01 5.57 4.32
N VAL A 46 -0.90 5.13 5.58
CA VAL A 46 -1.75 4.07 6.15
C VAL A 46 -3.18 4.57 6.41
N GLY A 47 -4.19 3.80 5.98
CA GLY A 47 -5.60 4.01 6.32
C GLY A 47 -6.21 5.26 5.68
N THR A 48 -5.88 5.51 4.42
CA THR A 48 -6.22 6.76 3.74
C THR A 48 -7.16 6.60 2.55
N MET A 49 -7.70 5.40 2.27
CA MET A 49 -8.51 5.10 1.08
C MET A 49 -9.56 6.17 0.73
N CYS A 50 -10.32 6.64 1.74
CA CYS A 50 -11.39 7.62 1.54
C CYS A 50 -10.98 9.07 1.91
N ASP A 51 -9.70 9.33 2.17
CA ASP A 51 -9.18 10.69 2.34
C ASP A 51 -8.63 11.18 1.00
N PRO A 52 -9.34 12.03 0.26
CA PRO A 52 -8.94 12.40 -1.10
C PRO A 52 -7.62 13.21 -1.12
N LYS A 53 -7.16 13.75 0.00
CA LYS A 53 -5.86 14.46 0.09
C LYS A 53 -4.68 13.50 0.27
N ARG A 54 -4.93 12.30 0.79
CA ARG A 54 -3.89 11.34 1.22
C ARG A 54 -4.00 9.95 0.60
N SER A 55 -5.11 9.62 -0.07
CA SER A 55 -5.28 8.37 -0.82
C SER A 55 -4.43 8.37 -2.08
N CYS A 56 -3.16 7.99 -1.91
CA CYS A 56 -2.16 8.02 -2.97
C CYS A 56 -1.01 7.08 -2.65
N SER A 57 -0.42 6.50 -3.71
CA SER A 57 0.78 5.66 -3.62
C SER A 57 1.79 6.05 -4.69
N VAL A 58 3.07 5.88 -4.41
CA VAL A 58 4.16 6.00 -5.40
C VAL A 58 4.87 4.67 -5.47
N ILE A 59 5.10 4.16 -6.68
CA ILE A 59 5.69 2.86 -6.96
C ILE A 59 6.91 3.07 -7.86
N GLU A 60 8.04 2.50 -7.46
CA GLU A 60 9.19 2.29 -8.32
C GLU A 60 8.92 1.10 -9.25
N ASP A 61 8.96 1.35 -10.55
CA ASP A 61 8.79 0.33 -11.58
C ASP A 61 10.11 -0.41 -11.86
N ASP A 62 10.19 -1.64 -11.38
CA ASP A 62 11.25 -2.62 -11.66
C ASP A 62 10.81 -3.70 -12.67
N GLY A 63 9.69 -3.48 -13.36
CA GLY A 63 9.08 -4.41 -14.30
C GLY A 63 7.81 -5.05 -13.76
N LEU A 64 7.51 -6.28 -14.19
CA LEU A 64 6.29 -6.99 -13.76
C LEU A 64 6.16 -7.19 -12.23
N PRO A 65 7.25 -7.35 -11.44
CA PRO A 65 7.14 -7.43 -9.98
C PRO A 65 6.52 -6.21 -9.30
N SER A 66 6.57 -5.02 -9.91
CA SER A 66 5.92 -3.80 -9.41
C SER A 66 4.40 -3.95 -9.16
N ALA A 67 3.75 -4.95 -9.76
CA ALA A 67 2.36 -5.29 -9.44
C ALA A 67 2.19 -5.73 -7.98
N PHE A 68 3.17 -6.44 -7.41
CA PHE A 68 3.15 -6.84 -6.01
C PHE A 68 3.43 -5.67 -5.07
N THR A 69 4.37 -4.79 -5.45
CA THR A 69 4.61 -3.52 -4.74
C THR A 69 3.34 -2.66 -4.75
N THR A 70 2.65 -2.58 -5.88
CA THR A 70 1.37 -1.85 -5.99
C THR A 70 0.31 -2.44 -5.04
N ALA A 71 0.19 -3.76 -4.97
CA ALA A 71 -0.74 -4.42 -4.06
C ALA A 71 -0.36 -4.17 -2.58
N HIS A 72 0.93 -4.20 -2.24
CA HIS A 72 1.45 -3.90 -0.91
C HIS A 72 1.10 -2.47 -0.48
N GLU A 73 1.39 -1.47 -1.31
CA GLU A 73 1.08 -0.07 -1.00
C GLU A 73 -0.43 0.19 -0.92
N LEU A 74 -1.23 -0.47 -1.75
CA LEU A 74 -2.70 -0.42 -1.61
C LEU A 74 -3.17 -1.07 -0.29
N GLY A 75 -2.50 -2.12 0.18
CA GLY A 75 -2.73 -2.69 1.51
C GLY A 75 -2.56 -1.65 2.61
N HIS A 76 -1.50 -0.85 2.57
CA HIS A 76 -1.34 0.28 3.47
C HIS A 76 -2.48 1.30 3.35
N VAL A 77 -2.90 1.67 2.14
CA VAL A 77 -4.05 2.57 1.94
C VAL A 77 -5.33 2.01 2.59
N PHE A 78 -5.50 0.68 2.60
CA PHE A 78 -6.54 -0.07 3.34
C PHE A 78 -6.23 -0.34 4.82
N ASN A 79 -5.36 0.47 5.42
CA ASN A 79 -4.99 0.46 6.83
C ASN A 79 -4.14 -0.75 7.28
N MET A 80 -3.73 -1.65 6.38
CA MET A 80 -2.92 -2.81 6.74
C MET A 80 -1.51 -2.37 7.18
N PRO A 81 -1.03 -2.78 8.36
CA PRO A 81 0.38 -2.64 8.71
C PRO A 81 1.21 -3.78 8.11
N HIS A 82 2.53 -3.74 8.26
CA HIS A 82 3.36 -4.90 7.95
C HIS A 82 3.06 -6.08 8.87
N ASP A 83 3.21 -7.30 8.37
CA ASP A 83 2.93 -8.53 9.11
C ASP A 83 3.83 -8.76 10.34
N ASN A 84 4.98 -8.08 10.40
CA ASN A 84 5.93 -8.17 11.51
C ASN A 84 5.75 -7.08 12.59
N VAL A 85 4.72 -6.22 12.49
CA VAL A 85 4.45 -5.25 13.56
C VAL A 85 3.91 -5.97 14.79
N LYS A 86 4.23 -5.43 15.97
CA LYS A 86 3.82 -6.01 17.26
C LYS A 86 2.32 -6.24 17.37
N ALA A 87 1.49 -5.35 16.82
CA ALA A 87 0.03 -5.51 16.84
C ALA A 87 -0.45 -6.77 16.11
N CYS A 88 0.19 -7.15 14.98
CA CYS A 88 -0.10 -8.39 14.30
C CYS A 88 0.43 -9.59 15.09
N GLU A 89 1.66 -9.50 15.61
CA GLU A 89 2.29 -10.60 16.35
C GLU A 89 1.56 -10.92 17.66
N ASP A 90 1.11 -9.91 18.41
CA ASP A 90 0.43 -10.08 19.69
C ASP A 90 -0.93 -10.82 19.54
N VAL A 91 -1.60 -10.67 18.39
CA VAL A 91 -2.95 -11.24 18.13
C VAL A 91 -2.90 -12.55 17.34
N PHE A 92 -2.04 -12.62 16.31
CA PHE A 92 -1.99 -13.73 15.36
C PHE A 92 -0.74 -14.61 15.51
N GLY A 93 0.18 -14.25 16.43
CA GLY A 93 1.49 -14.88 16.55
C GLY A 93 2.43 -14.49 15.41
N LYS A 94 3.60 -15.13 15.37
CA LYS A 94 4.58 -14.91 14.30
C LYS A 94 4.04 -15.42 12.96
N LEU A 95 3.81 -14.50 12.03
CA LEU A 95 3.33 -14.79 10.68
C LEU A 95 4.47 -15.25 9.75
N GLN A 96 4.10 -15.90 8.64
CA GLN A 96 5.06 -16.25 7.58
C GLN A 96 5.47 -15.01 6.80
N GLU A 97 6.69 -14.99 6.26
CA GLU A 97 7.26 -13.84 5.55
C GLU A 97 6.93 -13.81 4.04
N ASN A 98 6.07 -14.72 3.57
CA ASN A 98 5.67 -14.87 2.16
C ASN A 98 4.25 -14.32 1.87
N HIS A 99 3.79 -13.37 2.68
CA HIS A 99 2.53 -12.65 2.49
C HIS A 99 2.75 -11.25 1.91
N MET A 100 1.69 -10.65 1.39
CA MET A 100 1.74 -9.39 0.65
C MET A 100 2.19 -8.22 1.53
N MET A 101 1.87 -8.23 2.82
CA MET A 101 2.27 -7.19 3.78
C MET A 101 3.55 -7.54 4.53
N SER A 102 4.32 -8.53 4.06
CA SER A 102 5.68 -8.73 4.54
C SER A 102 6.53 -7.48 4.23
N PRO A 103 7.38 -7.01 5.17
CA PRO A 103 8.26 -5.86 4.94
C PRO A 103 9.33 -6.14 3.87
N THR A 104 9.47 -7.39 3.43
CA THR A 104 10.36 -7.78 2.34
C THR A 104 9.59 -8.62 1.35
N LEU A 105 9.60 -8.21 0.08
CA LEU A 105 8.93 -8.93 -1.01
C LEU A 105 9.71 -10.21 -1.37
N ILE A 106 9.37 -11.31 -0.70
CA ILE A 106 10.00 -12.62 -0.91
C ILE A 106 8.93 -13.64 -1.31
N GLN A 107 9.07 -14.20 -2.52
CA GLN A 107 8.32 -15.38 -3.02
C GLN A 107 6.88 -15.51 -2.48
N ILE A 108 6.03 -14.56 -2.82
CA ILE A 108 4.64 -14.49 -2.32
C ILE A 108 3.90 -15.81 -2.54
N ASN A 109 3.26 -16.30 -1.48
CA ASN A 109 2.45 -17.49 -1.52
C ASN A 109 1.18 -17.24 -2.35
N ARG A 110 1.14 -17.76 -3.58
CA ARG A 110 0.02 -17.53 -4.51
C ARG A 110 -1.30 -18.16 -4.08
N THR A 111 -1.28 -19.16 -3.20
CA THR A 111 -2.52 -19.78 -2.69
C THR A 111 -3.08 -19.06 -1.46
N SER A 112 -2.23 -18.33 -0.74
CA SER A 112 -2.59 -17.54 0.44
C SER A 112 -1.74 -16.26 0.49
N PRO A 113 -2.02 -15.28 -0.39
CA PRO A 113 -1.17 -14.11 -0.54
C PRO A 113 -1.31 -13.12 0.62
N TRP A 114 -2.44 -13.10 1.32
CA TRP A 114 -2.70 -12.20 2.44
C TRP A 114 -2.65 -12.96 3.76
N SER A 115 -2.09 -12.34 4.79
CA SER A 115 -2.01 -12.93 6.13
C SER A 115 -3.36 -12.83 6.88
N PRO A 116 -3.56 -13.60 7.95
CA PRO A 116 -4.68 -13.40 8.87
C PRO A 116 -4.76 -11.98 9.45
N CYS A 117 -3.61 -11.33 9.72
CA CYS A 117 -3.58 -9.96 10.20
C CYS A 117 -4.09 -8.99 9.13
N SER A 118 -3.58 -9.10 7.89
CA SER A 118 -4.05 -8.29 6.77
C SER A 118 -5.57 -8.38 6.59
N ALA A 119 -6.10 -9.61 6.61
CA ALA A 119 -7.53 -9.87 6.46
C ALA A 119 -8.36 -9.29 7.61
N ALA A 120 -7.89 -9.40 8.86
CA ALA A 120 -8.58 -8.83 10.01
C ALA A 120 -8.61 -7.30 9.97
N ILE A 121 -7.48 -6.67 9.64
CA ILE A 121 -7.36 -5.20 9.63
C ILE A 121 -8.23 -4.56 8.55
N ILE A 122 -8.26 -5.10 7.34
CA ILE A 122 -9.17 -4.57 6.30
C ILE A 122 -10.64 -4.79 6.68
N THR A 123 -10.96 -5.90 7.36
CA THR A 123 -12.33 -6.17 7.82
C THR A 123 -12.76 -5.18 8.90
N GLU A 124 -11.85 -4.74 9.78
CA GLU A 124 -12.13 -3.70 10.78
C GLU A 124 -12.22 -2.30 10.16
N PHE A 125 -11.49 -2.06 9.06
CA PHE A 125 -11.46 -0.76 8.39
C PHE A 125 -12.73 -0.46 7.56
N LEU A 126 -13.41 -1.50 7.06
CA LEU A 126 -14.62 -1.42 6.21
C LEU A 126 -15.91 -1.51 7.03
#